data_AF-A0A8D3WWX7-F1
#
_entry.id   AF-A0A8D3WWX7-F1
#
_cell.length_a   1.000
_cell.length_b   1.000
_cell.length_c   1.000
_cell.angle_alpha   90.00
_cell.angle_beta   90.00
_cell.angle_gamma   90.00
#
_symmetry.space_group_name_H-M   'P 1'
#
loop_
_entity.id
_entity.type
_entity.pdbx_description
1 polymer ?
#
loop_
_entity_poly.entity_id
_entity_poly.type
_entity_poly.pdbx_seq_one_letter_code
_entity_poly.pdbx_strand_id
1 'polypeptide(L)'
;MMKRVAKGLVLIISVVIIVVGAIFIFNQSLKPDEDKEEKVKVEAKKYLKTHFTDSTVIYDTLYDNMGNFPFEYAAKVTNEKDQTNFLVYYNDELNEMEDSYVSSKWESQLEKKVRPYVTQKFNPLDELVVFYDAKVGKTYNINPDTATSYKDYNASPSITISIARKPKKKMQRLSVKWYLS
;
A
#
# COMPACT_ATOMS: atom_id res chain seq x y z
N MET A 1 13.63 55.85 -7.42
CA MET A 1 12.98 55.07 -6.34
C MET A 1 11.92 54.10 -6.89
N MET A 2 10.91 54.57 -7.66
CA MET A 2 9.86 53.72 -8.26
C MET A 2 10.37 52.52 -9.09
N LYS A 3 11.41 52.69 -9.92
CA LYS A 3 11.95 51.59 -10.75
C LYS A 3 12.54 50.42 -9.95
N ARG A 4 13.05 50.66 -8.73
CA ARG A 4 13.61 49.60 -7.86
C ARG A 4 12.50 48.82 -7.15
N VAL A 5 11.44 49.51 -6.71
CA VAL A 5 10.23 48.89 -6.12
C VAL A 5 9.46 48.08 -7.17
N ALA A 6 9.29 48.61 -8.37
CA ALA A 6 8.64 47.90 -9.48
C ALA A 6 9.40 46.62 -9.88
N LYS A 7 10.74 46.69 -9.96
CA LYS A 7 11.58 45.50 -10.22
C LYS A 7 11.48 44.46 -9.10
N GLY A 8 11.42 44.89 -7.84
CA GLY A 8 11.20 44.00 -6.69
C GLY A 8 9.83 43.31 -6.74
N LEU A 9 8.76 44.03 -7.06
CA LEU A 9 7.41 43.48 -7.23
C LEU A 9 7.34 42.45 -8.36
N VAL A 10 7.95 42.72 -9.51
CA VAL A 10 8.01 41.77 -10.64
C VAL A 10 8.71 40.48 -10.20
N LEU A 11 9.82 40.59 -9.48
CA LEU A 11 10.58 39.43 -9.02
C LEU A 11 9.77 38.59 -8.02
N ILE A 12 9.04 39.22 -7.09
CA ILE A 12 8.13 38.54 -6.16
C ILE A 12 7.01 37.82 -6.92
N ILE A 13 6.35 38.49 -7.88
CA ILE A 13 5.27 37.89 -8.67
C ILE A 13 5.80 36.69 -9.48
N SER A 14 6.97 36.81 -10.10
CA SER A 14 7.60 35.70 -10.83
C SER A 14 7.87 34.49 -9.92
N VAL A 15 8.38 34.71 -8.70
CA VAL A 15 8.60 33.62 -7.73
C VAL A 15 7.26 32.98 -7.33
N VAL A 16 6.22 33.77 -7.06
CA VAL A 16 4.90 33.25 -6.72
C VAL A 16 4.32 32.39 -7.85
N ILE A 17 4.43 32.84 -9.10
CA ILE A 17 3.97 32.07 -10.27
C ILE A 17 4.70 30.72 -10.36
N ILE A 18 6.01 30.71 -10.14
CA ILE A 18 6.81 29.47 -10.16
C ILE A 18 6.36 28.51 -9.06
N VAL A 19 6.16 29.01 -7.84
CA VAL A 19 5.73 28.17 -6.70
C VAL A 19 4.34 27.59 -6.96
N VAL A 20 3.39 28.42 -7.41
CA VAL A 20 2.02 27.96 -7.71
C VAL A 20 2.04 26.95 -8.86
N GLY A 21 2.84 27.19 -9.91
CA GLY A 21 3.01 26.26 -11.02
C GLY A 21 3.59 24.91 -10.57
N ALA A 22 4.61 24.92 -9.70
CA ALA A 22 5.20 23.71 -9.15
C ALA A 22 4.20 22.89 -8.31
N ILE A 23 3.41 23.56 -7.46
CA ILE A 23 2.35 22.91 -6.67
C ILE A 23 1.29 22.30 -7.60
N PHE A 24 0.91 23.00 -8.67
CA PHE A 24 -0.07 22.49 -9.63
C PHE A 24 0.44 21.24 -10.35
N ILE A 25 1.68 21.27 -10.85
CA ILE A 25 2.30 20.11 -11.52
C ILE A 25 2.40 18.92 -10.56
N PHE A 26 2.84 19.16 -9.34
CA PHE A 26 2.93 18.12 -8.30
C PHE A 26 1.55 17.51 -7.99
N ASN A 27 0.52 18.33 -7.84
CA ASN A 27 -0.84 17.82 -7.60
C ASN A 27 -1.38 17.02 -8.79
N GLN A 28 -1.01 17.38 -10.02
CA GLN A 28 -1.39 16.60 -11.20
C GLN A 28 -0.64 15.27 -11.27
N SER A 29 0.64 15.21 -10.87
CA SER A 29 1.40 13.95 -10.87
C SER A 29 0.93 12.94 -9.83
N LEU A 30 0.15 13.36 -8.82
CA LEU A 30 -0.43 12.45 -7.82
C LEU A 30 -1.75 11.82 -8.29
N LYS A 31 -2.30 12.24 -9.44
CA LYS A 31 -3.57 11.72 -9.95
C LYS A 31 -3.34 10.48 -10.80
N PRO A 32 -4.22 9.47 -10.69
CA PRO A 32 -4.21 8.33 -11.60
C PRO A 32 -4.53 8.78 -13.03
N ASP A 33 -3.91 8.09 -13.98
CA ASP A 33 -4.10 8.24 -15.42
C ASP A 33 -5.11 7.19 -15.90
N GLU A 34 -6.25 7.64 -16.44
CA GLU A 34 -7.35 6.77 -16.87
C GLU A 34 -6.92 5.74 -17.93
N ASP A 35 -6.04 6.11 -18.86
CA ASP A 35 -5.56 5.21 -19.92
C ASP A 35 -4.68 4.10 -19.32
N LYS A 36 -3.87 4.43 -18.31
CA LYS A 36 -3.05 3.45 -17.58
C LYS A 36 -3.90 2.52 -16.72
N GLU A 37 -4.95 3.05 -16.08
CA GLU A 37 -5.92 2.23 -15.35
C GLU A 37 -6.66 1.24 -16.25
N GLU A 38 -7.07 1.67 -17.44
CA GLU A 38 -7.70 0.78 -18.41
C GLU A 38 -6.72 -0.28 -18.91
N LYS A 39 -5.48 0.12 -19.21
CA LYS A 39 -4.43 -0.81 -19.64
C LYS A 39 -4.18 -1.92 -18.62
N VAL A 40 -3.97 -1.56 -17.34
CA VAL A 40 -3.72 -2.58 -16.30
C VAL A 40 -4.92 -3.51 -16.11
N LYS A 41 -6.15 -3.00 -16.24
CA LYS A 41 -7.36 -3.85 -16.19
C LYS A 41 -7.38 -4.86 -17.34
N VAL A 42 -7.01 -4.47 -18.56
CA VAL A 42 -6.97 -5.37 -19.73
C VAL A 42 -5.88 -6.43 -19.56
N GLU A 43 -4.68 -6.03 -19.13
CA GLU A 43 -3.56 -6.95 -18.90
C GLU A 43 -3.87 -7.94 -17.78
N ALA A 44 -4.41 -7.46 -16.66
CA ALA A 44 -4.85 -8.29 -15.55
C ALA A 44 -5.95 -9.28 -15.96
N LYS A 45 -6.96 -8.85 -16.75
CA LYS A 45 -7.98 -9.77 -17.29
C LYS A 45 -7.37 -10.90 -18.10
N LYS A 46 -6.32 -10.61 -18.88
CA LYS A 46 -5.64 -11.61 -19.70
C LYS A 46 -4.87 -12.60 -18.84
N TYR A 47 -4.14 -12.09 -17.83
CA TYR A 47 -3.41 -12.89 -16.85
C TYR A 47 -4.33 -13.82 -16.05
N LEU A 48 -5.42 -13.28 -15.51
CA LEU A 48 -6.37 -14.05 -14.69
C LEU A 48 -6.96 -15.23 -15.47
N LYS A 49 -7.31 -15.03 -16.75
CA LYS A 49 -7.83 -16.10 -17.62
C LYS A 49 -6.85 -17.25 -17.85
N THR A 50 -5.54 -17.02 -17.72
CA THR A 50 -4.52 -18.04 -17.96
C THR A 50 -4.01 -18.69 -16.69
N HIS A 51 -4.10 -18.01 -15.55
CA HIS A 51 -3.51 -18.45 -14.27
C HIS A 51 -4.52 -18.90 -13.21
N PHE A 52 -5.81 -18.62 -13.41
CA PHE A 52 -6.86 -18.97 -12.45
C PHE A 52 -7.99 -19.73 -13.15
N THR A 53 -8.36 -20.89 -12.60
CA THR A 53 -9.57 -21.63 -13.01
C THR A 53 -10.82 -21.08 -12.34
N ASP A 54 -10.67 -20.61 -11.09
CA ASP A 54 -11.76 -20.03 -10.32
C ASP A 54 -12.14 -18.64 -10.86
N SER A 55 -13.41 -18.27 -10.68
CA SER A 55 -13.92 -16.96 -11.11
C SER A 55 -13.27 -15.83 -10.31
N THR A 56 -12.91 -14.75 -11.01
CA THR A 56 -12.23 -13.58 -10.45
C THR A 56 -12.88 -12.30 -10.95
N VAL A 57 -12.96 -11.30 -10.06
CA VAL A 57 -13.57 -10.00 -10.36
C VAL A 57 -12.55 -8.90 -10.10
N ILE A 58 -12.21 -8.14 -11.15
CA ILE A 58 -11.49 -6.88 -11.00
C ILE A 58 -12.49 -5.82 -10.58
N TYR A 59 -12.35 -5.28 -9.38
CA TYR A 59 -13.30 -4.32 -8.83
C TYR A 59 -12.79 -2.87 -8.87
N ASP A 60 -11.47 -2.67 -8.92
CA ASP A 60 -10.85 -1.33 -8.86
C ASP A 60 -9.37 -1.39 -9.32
N THR A 61 -8.69 -0.25 -9.36
CA THR A 61 -7.25 -0.09 -9.63
C THR A 61 -6.51 0.53 -8.45
N LEU A 62 -5.19 0.32 -8.41
CA LEU A 62 -4.28 0.95 -7.48
C LEU A 62 -3.20 1.67 -8.29
N TYR A 63 -3.06 2.98 -8.09
CA TYR A 63 -1.95 3.77 -8.59
C TYR A 63 -0.95 4.02 -7.45
N ASP A 64 0.30 3.59 -7.63
CA ASP A 64 1.37 3.85 -6.69
C ASP A 64 2.10 5.16 -7.02
N ASN A 65 1.51 6.26 -6.59
CA ASN A 65 2.04 7.61 -6.79
C ASN A 65 3.32 7.91 -5.98
N MET A 66 3.77 6.99 -5.12
CA MET A 66 4.89 7.19 -4.19
C MET A 66 6.03 6.17 -4.36
N GLY A 67 5.89 5.19 -5.27
CA GLY A 67 6.93 4.19 -5.54
C GLY A 67 7.22 3.25 -4.38
N ASN A 68 6.17 2.85 -3.64
CA ASN A 68 6.27 1.86 -2.56
C ASN A 68 6.24 0.41 -3.07
N PHE A 69 5.79 0.19 -4.29
CA PHE A 69 5.55 -1.12 -4.89
C PHE A 69 6.40 -1.33 -6.15
N PRO A 70 6.63 -2.59 -6.57
CA PRO A 70 7.37 -2.91 -7.80
C PRO A 70 6.54 -2.67 -9.09
N PHE A 71 5.49 -1.86 -9.00
CA PHE A 71 4.56 -1.55 -10.09
C PHE A 71 4.10 -0.10 -9.99
N GLU A 72 3.83 0.55 -11.11
CA GLU A 72 3.13 1.85 -11.13
C GLU A 72 1.62 1.67 -10.92
N TYR A 73 1.01 0.68 -11.58
CA TYR A 73 -0.41 0.36 -11.50
C TYR A 73 -0.66 -1.12 -11.22
N ALA A 74 -1.69 -1.41 -10.42
CA ALA A 74 -2.19 -2.76 -10.20
C ALA A 74 -3.71 -2.81 -10.35
N ALA A 75 -4.22 -3.94 -10.85
CA ALA A 75 -5.63 -4.27 -10.74
C ALA A 75 -5.92 -4.87 -9.36
N LYS A 76 -6.95 -4.39 -8.69
CA LYS A 76 -7.46 -4.99 -7.45
C LYS A 76 -8.49 -6.06 -7.81
N VAL A 77 -8.26 -7.27 -7.33
CA VAL A 77 -8.98 -8.47 -7.74
C VAL A 77 -9.53 -9.20 -6.52
N THR A 78 -10.74 -9.73 -6.64
CA THR A 78 -11.32 -10.66 -5.68
C THR A 78 -11.46 -12.04 -6.33
N ASN A 79 -10.98 -13.08 -5.67
CA ASN A 79 -11.29 -14.47 -6.03
C ASN A 79 -12.67 -14.83 -5.45
N GLU A 80 -13.62 -15.23 -6.28
CA GLU A 80 -15.00 -15.43 -5.84
C GLU A 80 -15.19 -16.68 -4.97
N LYS A 81 -14.34 -17.70 -5.10
CA LYS A 81 -14.45 -18.96 -4.36
C LYS A 81 -14.14 -18.79 -2.88
N ASP A 82 -13.07 -18.06 -2.54
CA ASP A 82 -12.62 -17.89 -1.16
C ASP A 82 -12.63 -16.45 -0.66
N GLN A 83 -13.10 -15.51 -1.50
CA GLN A 83 -13.22 -14.08 -1.19
C GLN A 83 -11.87 -13.42 -0.85
N THR A 84 -10.75 -13.99 -1.32
CA THR A 84 -9.42 -13.39 -1.16
C THR A 84 -9.30 -12.18 -2.09
N ASN A 85 -8.96 -11.02 -1.51
CA ASN A 85 -8.59 -9.83 -2.26
C ASN A 85 -7.08 -9.82 -2.48
N PHE A 86 -6.65 -9.51 -3.70
CA PHE A 86 -5.25 -9.53 -4.10
C PHE A 86 -5.00 -8.56 -5.25
N LEU A 87 -3.73 -8.34 -5.58
CA LEU A 87 -3.30 -7.48 -6.66
C LEU A 87 -2.79 -8.31 -7.84
N VAL A 88 -3.04 -7.83 -9.05
CA VAL A 88 -2.43 -8.30 -10.28
C VAL A 88 -1.79 -7.11 -10.98
N TYR A 89 -0.52 -7.21 -11.32
CA TYR A 89 0.26 -6.07 -11.81
C TYR A 89 1.38 -6.52 -12.75
N TYR A 90 1.89 -5.58 -13.55
CA TYR A 90 3.13 -5.75 -14.26
C TYR A 90 4.28 -5.35 -13.34
N ASN A 91 5.20 -6.27 -13.08
CA ASN A 91 6.39 -6.01 -12.27
C ASN A 91 7.47 -5.39 -13.16
N ASP A 92 7.74 -4.11 -12.95
CA ASP A 92 8.69 -3.35 -13.77
C ASP A 92 10.15 -3.83 -13.59
N GLU A 93 10.48 -4.40 -12.43
CA GLU A 93 11.81 -4.95 -12.15
C GLU A 93 12.06 -6.26 -12.91
N LEU A 94 11.02 -7.10 -13.00
CA LEU A 94 11.10 -8.45 -13.57
C LEU A 94 10.59 -8.53 -15.01
N ASN A 95 9.98 -7.45 -15.51
CA ASN A 95 9.38 -7.34 -16.84
C ASN A 95 8.29 -8.39 -17.12
N GLU A 96 7.49 -8.75 -16.13
CA GLU A 96 6.43 -9.75 -16.27
C GLU A 96 5.21 -9.47 -15.40
N MET A 97 4.07 -10.09 -15.72
CA MET A 97 2.85 -10.02 -14.91
C MET A 97 2.98 -10.92 -13.67
N GLU A 98 2.62 -10.40 -12.51
CA GLU A 98 2.61 -11.11 -11.24
C GLU A 98 1.28 -10.89 -10.49
N ASP A 99 1.06 -11.71 -9.48
CA ASP A 99 -0.06 -11.58 -8.56
C ASP A 99 0.37 -11.74 -7.10
N SER A 100 -0.45 -11.23 -6.18
CA SER A 100 -0.25 -11.36 -4.73
C SER A 100 -1.19 -12.39 -4.08
N TYR A 101 -1.91 -13.23 -4.84
CA TYR A 101 -3.00 -14.07 -4.34
C TYR A 101 -2.57 -14.98 -3.20
N VAL A 102 -1.46 -15.72 -3.37
CA VAL A 102 -0.98 -16.67 -2.37
C VAL A 102 -0.60 -15.93 -1.08
N SER A 103 0.10 -14.80 -1.18
CA SER A 103 0.47 -13.98 -0.02
C SER A 103 -0.78 -13.51 0.73
N SER A 104 -1.74 -12.88 0.04
CA SER A 104 -2.96 -12.35 0.64
C SER A 104 -3.83 -13.44 1.28
N LYS A 105 -3.92 -14.62 0.65
CA LYS A 105 -4.62 -15.79 1.20
C LYS A 105 -3.97 -16.26 2.49
N TRP A 106 -2.64 -16.41 2.50
CA TRP A 106 -1.90 -16.87 3.67
C TRP A 106 -1.91 -15.86 4.82
N GLU A 107 -1.83 -14.56 4.53
CA GLU A 107 -1.99 -13.48 5.50
C GLU A 107 -3.35 -13.60 6.21
N SER A 108 -4.44 -13.68 5.44
CA SER A 108 -5.80 -13.82 5.97
C SER A 108 -5.96 -15.08 6.83
N GLN A 109 -5.43 -16.23 6.38
CA GLN A 109 -5.48 -17.48 7.13
C GLN A 109 -4.70 -17.41 8.45
N LEU A 110 -3.49 -16.84 8.43
CA LEU A 110 -2.65 -16.75 9.62
C LEU A 110 -3.21 -15.71 10.60
N GLU A 111 -3.66 -14.56 10.10
CA GLU A 111 -4.29 -13.51 10.91
C GLU A 111 -5.51 -14.05 11.67
N LYS A 112 -6.43 -14.73 10.98
CA LYS A 112 -7.61 -15.37 11.60
C LYS A 112 -7.22 -16.35 12.71
N LYS A 113 -6.09 -17.06 12.55
CA LYS A 113 -5.59 -18.02 13.54
C LYS A 113 -4.95 -17.35 14.75
N VAL A 114 -4.16 -16.29 14.57
CA VAL A 114 -3.40 -15.65 15.65
C VAL A 114 -4.21 -14.58 16.39
N ARG A 115 -5.16 -13.92 15.72
CA ARG A 115 -5.98 -12.82 16.27
C ARG A 115 -6.65 -13.17 17.60
N PRO A 116 -7.29 -14.34 17.81
CA PRO A 116 -7.89 -14.67 19.11
C PRO A 116 -6.89 -14.66 20.27
N TYR A 117 -5.68 -15.20 20.05
CA TYR A 117 -4.63 -15.27 21.07
C TYR A 117 -4.04 -13.89 21.38
N VAL A 118 -3.80 -13.08 20.35
CA VAL A 118 -3.27 -11.72 20.50
C VAL A 118 -4.29 -10.83 21.23
N THR A 119 -5.56 -10.87 20.83
CA THR A 119 -6.63 -10.09 21.47
C THR A 119 -6.82 -10.50 22.92
N GLN A 120 -6.77 -11.80 23.25
CA GLN A 120 -6.88 -12.26 24.64
C GLN A 120 -5.76 -11.69 25.52
N LYS A 121 -4.53 -11.62 24.98
CA LYS A 121 -3.35 -11.20 25.74
C LYS A 121 -3.18 -9.68 25.84
N PHE A 122 -3.60 -8.95 24.81
CA PHE A 122 -3.27 -7.53 24.64
C PHE A 122 -4.50 -6.62 24.52
N ASN A 123 -5.61 -6.93 25.20
CA ASN A 123 -6.81 -6.10 25.18
C ASN A 123 -6.62 -4.78 25.99
N PRO A 124 -6.87 -3.57 25.42
CA PRO A 124 -7.29 -3.30 24.05
C PRO A 124 -6.14 -3.38 23.02
N LEU A 125 -6.42 -4.10 21.93
CA LEU A 125 -5.56 -4.25 20.76
C LEU A 125 -5.95 -3.17 19.73
N ASP A 126 -5.00 -2.37 19.28
CA ASP A 126 -5.25 -1.34 18.26
C ASP A 126 -5.19 -1.98 16.86
N GLU A 127 -4.14 -2.75 16.59
CA GLU A 127 -3.90 -3.32 15.27
C GLU A 127 -3.17 -4.66 15.33
N LEU A 128 -3.49 -5.54 14.39
CA LEU A 128 -2.75 -6.76 14.10
C LEU A 128 -2.67 -6.87 12.59
N VAL A 129 -1.46 -6.86 12.06
CA VAL A 129 -1.17 -7.02 10.64
C VAL A 129 -0.26 -8.23 10.47
N VAL A 130 -0.63 -9.11 9.55
CA VAL A 130 0.21 -10.22 9.09
C VAL A 130 0.62 -9.91 7.67
N PHE A 131 1.92 -10.04 7.38
CA PHE A 131 2.48 -9.75 6.08
C PHE A 131 3.35 -10.92 5.60
N TYR A 132 3.12 -11.36 4.37
CA TYR A 132 4.03 -12.22 3.61
C TYR A 132 4.59 -11.43 2.43
N ASP A 133 5.78 -11.79 1.97
CA ASP A 133 6.30 -11.23 0.71
C ASP A 133 5.31 -11.54 -0.43
N ALA A 134 4.94 -10.53 -1.22
CA ALA A 134 3.99 -10.71 -2.32
C ALA A 134 4.42 -11.81 -3.30
N LYS A 135 5.74 -12.05 -3.43
CA LYS A 135 6.34 -13.03 -4.35
C LYS A 135 6.28 -14.47 -3.83
N VAL A 136 5.79 -14.76 -2.61
CA VAL A 136 5.81 -16.13 -2.04
C VAL A 136 5.14 -17.17 -2.95
N GLY A 137 4.06 -16.82 -3.64
CA GLY A 137 3.40 -17.72 -4.59
C GLY A 137 4.36 -18.18 -5.69
N LYS A 138 5.12 -17.25 -6.24
CA LYS A 138 6.14 -17.51 -7.25
C LYS A 138 7.37 -18.21 -6.67
N THR A 139 7.89 -17.74 -5.53
CA THR A 139 9.07 -18.32 -4.86
C THR A 139 8.90 -19.82 -4.60
N TYR A 140 7.68 -20.24 -4.22
CA TYR A 140 7.36 -21.63 -3.93
C TYR A 140 6.66 -22.36 -5.09
N ASN A 141 6.55 -21.72 -6.27
CA ASN A 141 5.89 -22.24 -7.46
C ASN A 141 4.48 -22.81 -7.15
N ILE A 142 3.70 -22.05 -6.39
CA ILE A 142 2.37 -22.45 -5.92
C ILE A 142 1.35 -22.11 -6.99
N ASN A 143 0.58 -23.11 -7.38
CA ASN A 143 -0.59 -22.89 -8.21
C ASN A 143 -1.72 -22.26 -7.35
N PRO A 144 -2.27 -21.08 -7.73
CA PRO A 144 -3.38 -20.44 -7.03
C PRO A 144 -4.59 -21.35 -6.82
N ASP A 145 -4.93 -22.21 -7.78
CA ASP A 145 -6.12 -23.07 -7.73
C ASP A 145 -6.00 -24.21 -6.69
N THR A 146 -4.77 -24.65 -6.43
CA THR A 146 -4.47 -25.71 -5.45
C THR A 146 -3.79 -25.16 -4.20
N ALA A 147 -3.77 -23.83 -4.03
CA ALA A 147 -2.98 -23.13 -3.02
C ALA A 147 -3.13 -23.80 -1.65
N THR A 148 -2.03 -24.43 -1.25
CA THR A 148 -1.81 -25.22 -0.04
C THR A 148 -1.67 -24.31 1.18
N SER A 149 -1.54 -24.91 2.37
CA SER A 149 -1.41 -24.13 3.60
C SER A 149 -0.02 -23.52 3.67
N TYR A 150 0.09 -22.31 4.22
CA TYR A 150 1.39 -21.69 4.55
C TYR A 150 2.29 -22.59 5.42
N LYS A 151 1.70 -23.55 6.15
CA LYS A 151 2.43 -24.51 7.01
C LYS A 151 3.29 -25.50 6.25
N ASP A 152 2.99 -25.71 4.97
CA ASP A 152 3.67 -26.70 4.14
C ASP A 152 4.97 -26.12 3.53
N TYR A 153 5.27 -24.86 3.81
CA TYR A 153 6.41 -24.13 3.27
C TYR A 153 7.22 -23.44 4.37
N ASN A 154 8.49 -23.21 4.11
CA ASN A 154 9.36 -22.44 5.00
C ASN A 154 9.18 -20.92 4.81
N ALA A 155 7.93 -20.46 4.69
CA ALA A 155 7.61 -19.06 4.50
C ALA A 155 7.69 -18.32 5.85
N SER A 156 8.34 -17.15 5.86
CA SER A 156 8.55 -16.36 7.07
C SER A 156 7.67 -15.10 7.04
N PRO A 157 6.49 -15.11 7.70
CA PRO A 157 5.67 -13.92 7.79
C PRO A 157 6.27 -12.89 8.76
N SER A 158 5.99 -11.63 8.50
CA SER A 158 6.11 -10.56 9.50
C SER A 158 4.76 -10.35 10.18
N ILE A 159 4.76 -10.24 11.51
CA ILE A 159 3.55 -9.98 12.30
C ILE A 159 3.77 -8.70 13.11
N THR A 160 2.96 -7.68 12.83
CA THR A 160 2.97 -6.41 13.54
C THR A 160 1.78 -6.34 14.48
N ILE A 161 2.04 -6.03 15.75
CA ILE A 161 1.02 -5.91 16.81
C ILE A 161 1.14 -4.51 17.40
N SER A 162 0.09 -3.70 17.22
CA SER A 162 -0.01 -2.36 17.81
C SER A 162 -0.97 -2.42 18.99
N ILE A 163 -0.50 -1.95 20.15
CA ILE A 163 -1.24 -2.02 21.42
C ILE A 163 -1.37 -0.61 21.98
N ALA A 164 -2.58 -0.25 22.42
CA ALA A 164 -2.82 1.03 23.04
C ALA A 164 -1.99 1.17 24.31
N ARG A 165 -1.25 2.27 24.43
CA ARG A 165 -0.62 2.62 25.71
C ARG A 165 -1.73 3.03 26.67
N LYS A 166 -1.78 2.41 27.87
CA LYS A 166 -2.64 2.92 28.94
C LYS A 166 -2.31 4.40 29.17
N PRO A 167 -3.31 5.31 29.20
CA PRO A 167 -3.04 6.71 29.46
C PRO A 167 -2.32 6.84 30.81
N LYS A 168 -1.12 7.42 30.82
CA LYS A 168 -0.46 7.79 32.08
C LYS A 168 -1.38 8.80 32.79
N LYS A 169 -1.92 8.44 33.96
CA LYS A 169 -2.49 9.43 34.88
C LYS A 169 -1.41 10.50 35.13
N LYS A 170 -1.61 11.70 34.56
CA LYS A 170 -0.77 12.90 34.65
C LYS A 170 0.67 12.73 34.16
N MET A 171 0.91 13.17 32.93
CA MET A 171 2.20 13.74 32.57
C MET A 171 2.31 15.10 33.27
N GLN A 172 3.09 15.21 34.35
CA GLN A 172 3.46 16.51 34.90
C GLN A 172 4.31 17.22 33.84
N ARG A 173 3.75 18.29 33.31
CA ARG A 173 4.43 19.21 32.40
C ARG A 173 5.46 19.96 33.25
N LEU A 174 6.71 19.50 33.26
CA LEU A 174 7.83 20.29 33.76
C LEU A 174 8.04 21.44 32.78
N SER A 175 7.32 22.54 32.99
CA SER A 175 7.63 23.82 32.34
C SER A 175 8.82 24.41 33.07
N VAL A 176 10.02 24.23 32.51
CA VAL A 176 11.20 25.00 32.92
C VAL A 176 10.95 26.45 32.52
N LYS A 177 10.71 27.30 33.52
CA LYS A 177 10.55 28.74 33.37
C LYS A 177 11.95 29.34 33.48
N TRP A 178 12.54 29.75 32.36
CA TRP A 178 13.77 30.54 32.37
C TRP A 178 13.41 31.95 32.85
N TYR A 179 13.89 32.33 34.03
CA TYR A 179 13.97 33.74 34.42
C TYR A 179 15.32 34.25 33.89
N LEU A 180 15.27 35.15 32.91
CA LEU A 180 16.41 36.00 32.59
C LEU A 180 16.43 37.11 33.65
N SER A 181 17.49 37.12 34.46
CA SER A 181 17.93 38.25 35.27
C SER A 181 18.61 39.30 34.40
#